data_AF-A0A4P8Y0J5-F1
#
_entry.id   AF-A0A4P8Y0J5-F1
#
_cell.length_a   1.000
_cell.length_b   1.000
_cell.length_c   1.000
_cell.angle_alpha   90.00
_cell.angle_beta   90.00
_cell.angle_gamma   90.00
#
_symmetry.space_group_name_H-M   'P 1'
#
loop_
_entity.id
_entity.type
_entity.pdbx_description
1 polymer ?
#
loop_
_entity_poly.entity_id
_entity_poly.type
_entity_poly.pdbx_seq_one_letter_code
_entity_poly.pdbx_strand_id
1 'polypeptide(L)'
;MLYNMCGLNVYYEPKYKQTITRSEKYLAKNQNLKPDITLNVTEERIDNYILSFPHISRSLAEYVIYGMLFYEAILDYDGILLHSSAISVDNEAYLFTANSGTGKSTHCALWMKYFGDRAVMINDDKPVIRIIDNKIYACGTPFSGKHDINKNILVPLKGICCINQGKENVINKITTKKAIGKFLPQTLCINDKQKMSSLLTVLDKVLSNVNVYELFCDISEDAVKTSYNMMSKN
;
A
#
# COMPACT_ATOMS: atom_id res chain seq x y z
N MET A 1 11.21 -16.04 11.73
CA MET A 1 10.35 -16.82 10.81
C MET A 1 10.42 -16.21 9.42
N LEU A 2 10.20 -17.01 8.38
CA LEU A 2 10.17 -16.55 7.00
C LEU A 2 8.74 -16.29 6.53
N TYR A 3 8.55 -15.15 5.88
CA TYR A 3 7.29 -14.69 5.33
C TYR A 3 7.44 -14.45 3.82
N ASN A 4 6.38 -14.70 3.05
CA ASN A 4 6.30 -14.31 1.65
C ASN A 4 5.34 -13.14 1.52
N MET A 5 5.85 -11.97 1.13
CA MET A 5 5.05 -10.78 0.89
C MET A 5 5.57 -10.04 -0.34
N CYS A 6 4.66 -9.56 -1.18
CA CYS A 6 5.02 -8.87 -2.43
C CYS A 6 5.99 -9.65 -3.33
N GLY A 7 5.95 -10.99 -3.30
CA GLY A 7 6.87 -11.83 -4.09
C GLY A 7 8.31 -11.89 -3.56
N LEU A 8 8.57 -11.48 -2.32
CA LEU A 8 9.87 -11.58 -1.66
C LEU A 8 9.77 -12.47 -0.42
N ASN A 9 10.85 -13.19 -0.13
CA ASN A 9 11.08 -13.89 1.11
C ASN A 9 11.65 -12.92 2.14
N VAL A 10 10.87 -12.62 3.16
CA VAL A 10 11.19 -11.65 4.20
C VAL A 10 11.34 -12.37 5.53
N TYR A 11 12.53 -12.32 6.11
CA TYR A 11 12.81 -12.88 7.43
C TYR A 11 12.66 -11.82 8.50
N TYR A 12 11.88 -12.14 9.54
CA TYR A 12 11.86 -11.39 10.79
C TYR A 12 11.26 -12.20 11.94
N GLU A 13 11.44 -11.73 13.16
CA GLU A 13 11.03 -12.41 14.39
C GLU A 13 10.21 -11.48 15.25
N PRO A 14 8.90 -11.36 14.97
CA PRO A 14 8.02 -10.52 15.78
C PRO A 14 7.84 -11.14 17.16
N LYS A 15 7.93 -10.32 18.20
CA LYS A 15 7.80 -10.72 19.61
C LYS A 15 6.42 -10.43 20.17
N TYR A 16 5.73 -9.41 19.67
CA TYR A 16 4.44 -8.98 20.21
C TYR A 16 3.27 -9.49 19.38
N LYS A 17 2.16 -9.78 20.08
CA LYS A 17 0.96 -10.43 19.52
C LYS A 17 0.43 -9.75 18.26
N GLN A 18 0.40 -8.41 18.21
CA GLN A 18 -0.14 -7.70 17.04
C GLN A 18 0.63 -8.02 15.77
N THR A 19 1.97 -7.94 15.81
CA THR A 19 2.81 -8.20 14.64
C THR A 19 2.74 -9.68 14.25
N ILE A 20 2.76 -10.58 15.23
CA ILE A 20 2.61 -12.04 15.00
C ILE A 20 1.31 -12.31 14.24
N THR A 21 0.17 -11.93 14.82
CA THR A 21 -1.16 -12.23 14.26
C THR A 21 -1.36 -11.60 12.88
N ARG A 22 -0.95 -10.35 12.67
CA ARG A 22 -1.08 -9.70 11.34
C ARG A 22 -0.19 -10.32 10.27
N SER A 23 0.92 -10.94 10.68
CA SER A 23 1.89 -11.57 9.76
C SER A 23 1.54 -13.02 9.41
N GLU A 24 0.62 -13.68 10.13
CA GLU A 24 0.26 -15.09 9.92
C GLU A 24 -0.15 -15.39 8.47
N LYS A 25 -0.93 -14.49 7.85
CA LYS A 25 -1.40 -14.60 6.45
C LYS A 25 -0.27 -14.57 5.42
N TYR A 26 0.93 -14.16 5.84
CA TYR A 26 2.12 -14.02 5.01
C TYR A 26 3.18 -15.08 5.30
N LEU A 27 2.94 -16.05 6.20
CA LEU A 27 3.92 -17.10 6.48
C LEU A 27 4.30 -17.86 5.19
N ALA A 28 5.60 -17.97 4.94
CA ALA A 28 6.10 -18.72 3.80
C ALA A 28 5.82 -20.21 4.00
N LYS A 29 5.30 -20.89 2.96
CA LYS A 29 5.07 -22.35 3.01
C LYS A 29 6.37 -23.14 3.24
N ASN A 30 7.48 -22.65 2.70
CA ASN A 30 8.81 -23.21 2.88
C ASN A 30 9.65 -22.26 3.75
N GLN A 31 10.03 -22.70 4.95
CA GLN A 31 10.82 -21.91 5.90
C GLN A 31 12.34 -21.98 5.67
N ASN A 32 12.81 -22.84 4.76
CA ASN A 32 14.23 -23.07 4.49
C ASN A 32 14.77 -22.23 3.32
N LEU A 33 13.96 -21.34 2.75
CA LEU A 33 14.41 -20.47 1.66
C LEU A 33 15.35 -19.39 2.20
N LYS A 34 16.29 -18.96 1.35
CA LYS A 34 17.14 -17.81 1.65
C LYS A 34 16.27 -16.54 1.67
N PRO A 35 16.40 -15.68 2.69
CA PRO A 35 15.69 -14.41 2.70
C PRO A 35 16.27 -13.43 1.67
N ASP A 36 15.39 -12.72 0.97
CA ASP A 36 15.72 -11.55 0.16
C ASP A 36 15.89 -10.33 1.07
N ILE A 37 15.00 -10.19 2.06
CA ILE A 37 15.01 -9.11 3.04
C ILE A 37 15.08 -9.70 4.45
N THR A 38 15.95 -9.15 5.29
CA THR A 38 16.01 -9.45 6.73
C THR A 38 15.70 -8.19 7.52
N LEU A 39 14.63 -8.21 8.31
CA LEU A 39 14.24 -7.11 9.19
C LEU A 39 14.62 -7.46 10.63
N ASN A 40 15.30 -6.54 11.31
CA ASN A 40 15.69 -6.70 12.71
C ASN A 40 15.13 -5.55 13.57
N VAL A 41 14.41 -5.92 14.63
CA VAL A 41 13.85 -4.97 15.61
C VAL A 41 14.27 -5.37 17.01
N THR A 42 15.12 -4.54 17.61
CA THR A 42 15.62 -4.67 18.98
C THR A 42 14.69 -4.00 19.99
N GLU A 43 14.70 -4.42 21.26
CA GLU A 43 13.95 -3.72 22.33
C GLU A 43 14.38 -2.25 22.47
N GLU A 44 15.68 -1.95 22.37
CA GLU A 44 16.19 -0.58 22.44
C GLU A 44 15.54 0.33 21.39
N ARG A 45 15.39 -0.16 20.16
CA ARG A 45 14.70 0.57 19.08
C ARG A 45 13.22 0.79 19.37
N ILE A 46 12.56 -0.18 20.00
CA ILE A 46 11.16 -0.04 20.45
C ILE A 46 11.07 1.02 21.55
N ASP A 47 11.97 0.98 22.53
CA ASP A 47 12.03 1.93 23.64
C ASP A 47 12.24 3.36 23.14
N ASN A 48 13.23 3.56 22.26
CA ASN A 48 13.51 4.85 21.63
C ASN A 48 12.33 5.38 20.81
N TYR A 49 11.61 4.49 20.13
CA TYR A 49 10.41 4.87 19.39
C TYR A 49 9.28 5.32 20.34
N ILE A 50 9.07 4.63 21.46
CA ILE A 50 8.05 5.00 22.47
C ILE A 50 8.38 6.34 23.13
N LEU A 51 9.66 6.64 23.38
CA LEU A 51 10.08 7.94 23.94
C LEU A 51 9.65 9.11 23.03
N SER A 52 9.65 8.89 21.71
CA SER A 52 9.20 9.90 20.74
C SER A 52 7.68 9.98 20.60
N PHE A 53 6.95 8.94 21.04
CA PHE A 53 5.49 8.83 20.95
C PHE A 53 4.89 8.24 22.24
N PRO A 54 4.80 9.01 23.34
CA PRO A 54 4.57 8.48 24.70
C PRO A 54 3.28 7.68 24.93
N HIS A 55 2.32 7.72 24.00
CA HIS A 55 1.03 7.03 24.09
C HIS A 55 0.96 5.73 23.27
N ILE A 56 2.04 5.33 22.61
CA ILE A 56 2.07 4.12 21.80
C ILE A 56 2.42 2.88 22.64
N SER A 57 1.71 1.78 22.43
CA SER A 57 2.06 0.51 23.09
C SER A 57 3.31 -0.11 22.46
N ARG A 58 4.06 -0.92 23.23
CA ARG A 58 5.20 -1.71 22.71
C ARG A 58 4.81 -2.55 21.50
N SER A 59 3.65 -3.21 21.57
CA SER A 59 3.14 -4.04 20.48
C SER A 59 2.88 -3.25 19.20
N LEU A 60 2.39 -2.02 19.31
CA LEU A 60 2.15 -1.16 18.14
C LEU A 60 3.46 -0.53 17.64
N ALA A 61 4.38 -0.18 18.54
CA ALA A 61 5.70 0.33 18.18
C ALA A 61 6.49 -0.71 17.35
N GLU A 62 6.58 -1.95 17.81
CA GLU A 62 7.23 -3.04 17.05
C GLU A 62 6.63 -3.17 15.64
N TYR A 63 5.29 -3.22 15.56
CA TYR A 63 4.57 -3.34 14.32
C TYR A 63 4.88 -2.21 13.33
N VAL A 64 4.89 -0.96 13.82
CA VAL A 64 5.21 0.22 13.00
C VAL A 64 6.67 0.18 12.54
N ILE A 65 7.60 -0.18 13.42
CA ILE A 65 9.03 -0.24 13.10
C ILE A 65 9.30 -1.29 12.02
N TYR A 66 8.72 -2.49 12.12
CA TYR A 66 8.85 -3.51 11.08
C TYR A 66 8.30 -3.01 9.74
N GLY A 67 7.16 -2.34 9.75
CA GLY A 67 6.60 -1.72 8.55
C GLY A 67 7.55 -0.71 7.93
N MET A 68 8.07 0.23 8.72
CA MET A 68 9.05 1.23 8.24
C MET A 68 10.29 0.58 7.63
N LEU A 69 10.86 -0.42 8.30
CA LEU A 69 12.01 -1.17 7.82
C LEU A 69 11.73 -1.89 6.51
N PHE A 70 10.56 -2.52 6.39
CA PHE A 70 10.16 -3.21 5.16
C PHE A 70 10.00 -2.23 3.99
N TYR A 71 9.33 -1.10 4.22
CA TYR A 71 9.09 -0.09 3.19
C TYR A 71 10.38 0.60 2.72
N GLU A 72 11.38 0.70 3.57
CA GLU A 72 12.71 1.18 3.19
C GLU A 72 13.52 0.10 2.44
N ALA A 73 13.45 -1.15 2.88
CA ALA A 73 14.16 -2.27 2.24
C ALA A 73 13.61 -2.58 0.84
N ILE A 74 12.29 -2.51 0.64
CA ILE A 74 11.65 -2.87 -0.63
C ILE A 74 11.99 -1.89 -1.78
N LEU A 75 12.55 -0.73 -1.47
CA LEU A 75 13.09 0.21 -2.47
C LEU A 75 14.22 -0.42 -3.30
N ASP A 76 14.99 -1.35 -2.73
CA ASP A 76 16.06 -2.07 -3.44
C ASP A 76 15.50 -3.15 -4.39
N TYR A 77 14.20 -3.38 -4.35
CA TYR A 77 13.48 -4.40 -5.10
C TYR A 77 12.40 -3.80 -6.01
N ASP A 78 12.65 -2.58 -6.50
CA ASP A 78 11.73 -1.78 -7.34
C ASP A 78 10.31 -1.68 -6.74
N GLY A 79 10.23 -1.47 -5.42
CA GLY A 79 8.96 -1.34 -4.72
C GLY A 79 8.84 -0.10 -3.86
N ILE A 80 7.63 0.44 -3.79
CA ILE A 80 7.33 1.64 -3.02
C ILE A 80 6.04 1.48 -2.23
N LEU A 81 6.02 2.06 -1.04
CA LEU A 81 4.79 2.33 -0.32
C LEU A 81 4.06 3.52 -0.96
N LEU A 82 2.75 3.38 -1.21
CA LEU A 82 1.86 4.52 -1.42
C LEU A 82 0.71 4.45 -0.41
N HIS A 83 0.60 5.47 0.45
CA HIS A 83 -0.50 5.60 1.41
C HIS A 83 -1.84 5.74 0.67
N SER A 84 -2.56 4.62 0.62
CA SER A 84 -3.73 4.42 -0.24
C SER A 84 -4.52 3.20 0.24
N SER A 85 -5.79 3.13 -0.14
CA SER A 85 -6.57 1.88 -0.06
C SER A 85 -6.50 1.18 -1.41
N ALA A 86 -6.11 -0.08 -1.43
CA ALA A 86 -5.99 -0.90 -2.62
C ALA A 86 -7.04 -2.01 -2.63
N ILE A 87 -7.74 -2.14 -3.75
CA ILE A 87 -8.76 -3.14 -4.01
C ILE A 87 -8.49 -3.81 -5.35
N SER A 88 -8.77 -5.10 -5.45
CA SER A 88 -8.80 -5.81 -6.73
C SER A 88 -10.24 -6.05 -7.17
N VAL A 89 -10.51 -5.87 -8.46
CA VAL A 89 -11.73 -6.33 -9.14
C VAL A 89 -11.30 -7.16 -10.34
N ASP A 90 -11.79 -8.39 -10.46
CA ASP A 90 -11.47 -9.32 -11.56
C ASP A 90 -9.96 -9.49 -11.81
N ASN A 91 -9.17 -9.58 -10.73
CA ASN A 91 -7.71 -9.72 -10.77
C ASN A 91 -6.96 -8.53 -11.42
N GLU A 92 -7.55 -7.34 -11.38
CA GLU A 92 -6.90 -6.06 -11.64
C GLU A 92 -6.95 -5.20 -10.37
N ALA A 93 -5.87 -4.50 -10.03
CA ALA A 93 -5.78 -3.67 -8.83
C ALA A 93 -6.04 -2.19 -9.11
N TYR A 94 -6.76 -1.55 -8.20
CA TYR A 94 -7.09 -0.13 -8.21
C TYR A 94 -6.67 0.48 -6.86
N LEU A 95 -5.89 1.55 -6.90
CA LEU A 95 -5.42 2.25 -5.70
C LEU A 95 -6.15 3.59 -5.56
N PHE A 96 -6.65 3.85 -4.36
CA PHE A 96 -7.29 5.11 -4.00
C PHE A 96 -6.44 5.84 -2.97
N THR A 97 -5.85 6.95 -3.37
CA THR A 97 -5.04 7.81 -2.50
C THR A 97 -5.74 9.15 -2.26
N ALA A 98 -5.56 9.70 -1.07
CA ALA A 98 -6.13 10.98 -0.66
C ALA A 98 -5.47 11.40 0.66
N ASN A 99 -5.65 12.67 1.01
CA ASN A 99 -5.32 13.17 2.35
C ASN A 99 -6.03 12.34 3.43
N SER A 100 -5.43 12.31 4.62
CA SER A 100 -6.04 11.59 5.75
C SER A 100 -7.44 12.13 6.04
N GLY A 101 -8.39 11.23 6.32
CA GLY A 101 -9.78 11.60 6.59
C GLY A 101 -10.67 11.92 5.37
N THR A 102 -10.14 11.91 4.14
CA THR A 102 -10.93 12.26 2.95
C THR A 102 -11.94 11.18 2.53
N GLY A 103 -11.65 9.89 2.79
CA GLY A 103 -12.59 8.79 2.52
C GLY A 103 -12.07 7.61 1.70
N LYS A 104 -10.76 7.33 1.66
CA LYS A 104 -10.16 6.20 0.91
C LYS A 104 -10.83 4.85 1.23
N SER A 105 -10.84 4.47 2.51
CA SER A 105 -11.45 3.24 2.99
C SER A 105 -12.96 3.21 2.75
N THR A 106 -13.64 4.37 2.88
CA THR A 106 -15.07 4.50 2.58
C THR A 106 -15.36 4.18 1.12
N HIS A 107 -14.56 4.71 0.18
CA HIS A 107 -14.74 4.45 -1.24
C HIS A 107 -14.46 2.99 -1.60
N CYS A 108 -13.41 2.39 -1.05
CA CYS A 108 -13.16 0.95 -1.22
C CYS A 108 -14.30 0.10 -0.65
N ALA A 109 -14.91 0.48 0.48
CA ALA A 109 -16.07 -0.22 1.04
C ALA A 109 -17.29 -0.15 0.09
N LEU A 110 -17.50 0.97 -0.60
CA LEU A 110 -18.52 1.08 -1.64
C LEU A 110 -18.22 0.15 -2.82
N TRP A 111 -16.96 0.08 -3.27
CA TRP A 111 -16.55 -0.87 -4.31
C TRP A 111 -16.78 -2.33 -3.89
N MET A 112 -16.38 -2.71 -2.67
CA MET A 112 -16.62 -4.05 -2.12
C MET A 112 -18.11 -4.39 -2.11
N LYS A 113 -18.97 -3.44 -1.71
CA LYS A 113 -20.43 -3.62 -1.72
C LYS A 113 -20.98 -3.79 -3.14
N TYR A 114 -20.52 -2.97 -4.08
CA TYR A 114 -21.03 -2.95 -5.45
C TYR A 114 -20.63 -4.18 -6.26
N PHE A 115 -19.37 -4.62 -6.14
CA PHE A 115 -18.84 -5.73 -6.93
C PHE A 115 -19.00 -7.11 -6.26
N GLY A 116 -19.29 -7.15 -4.95
CA GLY A 116 -19.44 -8.40 -4.20
C GLY A 116 -18.19 -9.27 -4.30
N ASP A 117 -18.39 -10.56 -4.62
CA ASP A 117 -17.31 -11.57 -4.68
C ASP A 117 -16.23 -11.30 -5.73
N ARG A 118 -16.50 -10.43 -6.71
CA ARG A 118 -15.50 -9.99 -7.69
C ARG A 118 -14.44 -9.07 -7.08
N ALA A 119 -14.77 -8.42 -5.96
CA ALA A 119 -13.89 -7.47 -5.29
C ALA A 119 -13.16 -8.09 -4.10
N VAL A 120 -11.88 -7.75 -3.96
CA VAL A 120 -11.04 -8.22 -2.86
C VAL A 120 -10.18 -7.06 -2.35
N MET A 121 -10.25 -6.77 -1.05
CA MET A 121 -9.33 -5.81 -0.43
C MET A 121 -7.90 -6.35 -0.44
N ILE A 122 -6.97 -5.58 -0.99
CA ILE A 122 -5.53 -5.88 -1.02
C ILE A 122 -4.87 -5.34 0.26
N ASN A 123 -5.07 -4.06 0.55
CA ASN A 123 -4.59 -3.38 1.77
C ASN A 123 -5.33 -2.04 1.92
N ASP A 124 -5.83 -1.71 3.10
CA ASP A 124 -6.63 -0.49 3.32
C ASP A 124 -5.82 0.76 3.73
N ASP A 125 -4.50 0.68 3.85
CA ASP A 125 -3.69 1.82 4.32
C ASP A 125 -2.37 1.95 3.57
N LYS A 126 -1.62 0.85 3.50
CA LYS A 126 -0.22 0.86 3.07
C LYS A 126 0.09 -0.30 2.12
N PRO A 127 -0.62 -0.40 0.98
CA PRO A 127 -0.21 -1.30 -0.09
C PRO A 127 1.17 -0.91 -0.60
N VAL A 128 1.86 -1.89 -1.18
CA VAL A 128 3.09 -1.63 -1.93
C VAL A 128 2.80 -1.74 -3.41
N ILE A 129 3.37 -0.83 -4.19
CA ILE A 129 3.47 -0.95 -5.64
C ILE A 129 4.81 -1.60 -5.95
N ARG A 130 4.82 -2.68 -6.75
CA ARG A 130 6.03 -3.39 -7.18
C ARG A 130 6.17 -3.41 -8.68
N ILE A 131 7.40 -3.28 -9.15
CA ILE A 131 7.76 -3.56 -10.54
C ILE A 131 8.49 -4.89 -10.58
N ILE A 132 7.96 -5.83 -11.36
CA ILE A 132 8.54 -7.16 -11.56
C ILE A 132 8.46 -7.46 -13.05
N ASP A 133 9.61 -7.73 -13.68
CA ASP A 133 9.72 -7.98 -15.12
C ASP A 133 9.01 -6.92 -15.97
N ASN A 134 9.25 -5.64 -15.66
CA ASN A 134 8.64 -4.46 -16.28
C ASN A 134 7.09 -4.36 -16.19
N LYS A 135 6.46 -5.19 -15.35
CA LYS A 135 5.03 -5.10 -15.05
C LYS A 135 4.83 -4.52 -13.66
N ILE A 136 3.78 -3.71 -13.51
CA ILE A 136 3.49 -3.01 -12.25
C ILE A 136 2.36 -3.74 -11.55
N TYR A 137 2.56 -4.00 -10.26
CA TYR A 137 1.63 -4.73 -9.40
C TYR A 137 1.33 -3.93 -8.14
N ALA A 138 0.14 -4.14 -7.57
CA ALA A 138 -0.15 -3.83 -6.19
C ALA A 138 -0.05 -5.10 -5.34
N CYS A 139 0.49 -4.98 -4.13
CA CYS A 139 0.52 -6.06 -3.17
C CYS A 139 0.03 -5.64 -1.79
N GLY A 140 -0.57 -6.62 -1.11
CA GLY A 140 -0.87 -6.53 0.31
C GLY A 140 0.39 -6.68 1.15
N THR A 141 0.34 -6.11 2.35
CA THR A 141 1.39 -6.23 3.36
C THR A 141 0.72 -6.52 4.70
N PRO A 142 1.41 -7.16 5.65
CA PRO A 142 0.87 -7.31 7.01
C PRO A 142 0.73 -5.96 7.74
N PHE A 143 1.32 -4.91 7.17
CA PHE A 143 1.40 -3.58 7.75
C PHE A 143 0.25 -2.67 7.26
N SER A 144 -1.00 -3.04 7.55
CA SER A 144 -2.20 -2.21 7.31
C SER A 144 -2.49 -1.20 8.45
N GLY A 145 -3.53 -0.38 8.27
CA GLY A 145 -3.92 0.67 9.20
C GLY A 145 -4.54 0.15 10.51
N LYS A 146 -5.46 0.92 11.09
CA LYS A 146 -6.12 0.60 12.36
C LYS A 146 -6.75 -0.79 12.34
N HIS A 147 -7.40 -1.15 11.24
CA HIS A 147 -8.03 -2.45 11.03
C HIS A 147 -7.08 -3.41 10.28
N ASP A 148 -7.13 -4.71 10.59
CA ASP A 148 -6.35 -5.75 9.92
C ASP A 148 -6.99 -6.15 8.57
N ILE A 149 -7.17 -5.16 7.70
CA ILE A 149 -7.76 -5.30 6.36
C ILE A 149 -6.63 -5.31 5.33
N ASN A 150 -6.18 -6.53 5.00
CA ASN A 150 -5.20 -6.80 3.97
C ASN A 150 -5.30 -8.26 3.54
N LYS A 151 -4.72 -8.57 2.38
CA LYS A 151 -4.62 -9.93 1.84
C LYS A 151 -3.28 -10.13 1.14
N ASN A 152 -2.64 -11.28 1.38
CA ASN A 152 -1.39 -11.64 0.72
C ASN A 152 -1.61 -12.03 -0.75
N ILE A 153 -1.80 -11.02 -1.59
CA ILE A 153 -1.95 -11.14 -3.04
C ILE A 153 -1.07 -10.11 -3.74
N LEU A 154 -0.70 -10.42 -4.98
CA LEU A 154 0.08 -9.60 -5.89
C LEU A 154 -0.66 -9.55 -7.22
N VAL A 155 -1.17 -8.39 -7.59
CA VAL A 155 -2.15 -8.24 -8.69
C VAL A 155 -1.73 -7.08 -9.59
N PRO A 156 -1.82 -7.20 -10.94
CA PRO A 156 -1.46 -6.12 -11.86
C PRO A 156 -2.16 -4.81 -11.53
N LEU A 157 -1.43 -3.71 -11.50
CA LEU A 157 -1.95 -2.38 -11.20
C LEU A 157 -2.59 -1.78 -12.45
N LYS A 158 -3.90 -1.54 -12.40
CA LYS A 158 -4.69 -0.98 -13.50
C LYS A 158 -4.74 0.55 -13.48
N GLY A 159 -4.89 1.14 -12.29
CA GLY A 159 -5.01 2.58 -12.16
C GLY A 159 -4.87 3.08 -10.73
N ILE A 160 -4.50 4.35 -10.59
CA ILE A 160 -4.43 5.04 -9.31
C ILE A 160 -5.35 6.26 -9.36
N CYS A 161 -6.17 6.45 -8.34
CA CYS A 161 -7.13 7.54 -8.26
C CYS A 161 -6.91 8.39 -7.01
N CYS A 162 -6.78 9.71 -7.21
CA CYS A 162 -6.72 10.70 -6.16
C CYS A 162 -8.15 11.13 -5.80
N ILE A 163 -8.65 10.75 -4.62
CA ILE A 163 -10.01 11.09 -4.18
C ILE A 163 -10.03 12.47 -3.53
N ASN A 164 -11.03 13.26 -3.91
CA ASN A 164 -11.45 14.49 -3.25
C ASN A 164 -12.95 14.41 -2.97
N GLN A 165 -13.39 15.04 -1.88
CA GLN A 165 -14.82 15.16 -1.60
C GLN A 165 -15.46 16.14 -2.58
N GLY A 166 -16.60 15.77 -3.14
CA GLY A 166 -17.38 16.58 -4.07
C GLY A 166 -18.86 16.30 -3.93
N LYS A 167 -19.69 17.21 -4.48
CA LYS A 167 -21.14 16.99 -4.60
C LYS A 167 -21.51 16.26 -5.88
N GLU A 168 -20.63 16.30 -6.87
CA GLU A 168 -20.82 15.68 -8.18
C GLU A 168 -19.72 14.65 -8.41
N ASN A 169 -20.09 13.54 -9.04
CA ASN A 169 -19.19 12.45 -9.37
C ASN A 169 -18.49 12.73 -10.70
N VAL A 170 -17.28 13.28 -10.63
CA VAL A 170 -16.48 13.64 -11.80
C VAL A 170 -15.09 13.07 -11.67
N ILE A 171 -14.64 12.34 -12.69
CA ILE A 171 -13.31 11.75 -12.76
C ILE A 171 -12.57 12.21 -14.02
N ASN A 172 -11.33 12.63 -13.86
CA ASN A 172 -10.48 13.05 -14.98
C ASN A 172 -9.10 12.41 -14.86
N LYS A 173 -8.52 12.01 -16.00
CA LYS A 173 -7.12 11.63 -16.05
C LYS A 173 -6.26 12.87 -15.77
N ILE A 174 -5.23 12.73 -14.94
CA ILE A 174 -4.31 13.81 -14.61
C ILE A 174 -2.93 13.59 -15.22
N THR A 175 -2.17 14.67 -15.37
CA THR A 175 -0.80 14.62 -15.87
C THR A 175 0.14 14.02 -14.82
N THR A 176 1.22 13.39 -15.28
CA THR A 176 2.31 12.89 -14.44
C THR A 176 2.82 13.97 -13.47
N LYS A 177 3.01 15.21 -13.95
CA LYS A 177 3.43 16.33 -13.11
C LYS A 177 2.48 16.60 -11.93
N LYS A 178 1.17 16.54 -12.16
CA LYS A 178 0.16 16.72 -11.09
C LYS A 178 0.14 15.51 -10.15
N ALA A 179 0.33 14.30 -10.66
CA ALA A 179 0.38 13.08 -9.87
C ALA A 179 1.58 13.05 -8.92
N ILE A 180 2.78 13.42 -9.37
CA ILE A 180 4.01 13.46 -8.53
C ILE A 180 3.79 14.28 -7.27
N GLY A 181 3.24 15.50 -7.40
CA GLY A 181 2.99 16.39 -6.27
C GLY A 181 1.98 15.84 -5.26
N LYS A 182 1.09 14.93 -5.69
CA LYS A 182 0.14 14.24 -4.82
C LYS A 182 0.71 12.97 -4.21
N PHE A 183 1.61 12.27 -4.89
CA PHE A 183 2.12 10.96 -4.45
C PHE A 183 3.30 11.09 -3.50
N LEU A 184 4.22 12.03 -3.74
CA LEU A 184 5.42 12.15 -2.92
C LEU A 184 5.12 12.36 -1.42
N PRO A 185 4.10 13.14 -1.01
CA PRO A 185 3.71 13.24 0.40
C PRO A 185 3.06 11.97 0.98
N GLN A 186 2.66 11.03 0.11
CA GLN A 186 2.01 9.76 0.46
C GLN A 186 3.01 8.58 0.48
N THR A 187 4.30 8.83 0.22
CA THR A 187 5.37 7.84 0.35
C THR A 187 6.14 8.03 1.67
N LEU A 188 7.18 7.22 1.89
CA LEU A 188 8.08 7.41 3.03
C LEU A 188 8.86 8.73 2.93
N CYS A 189 9.14 9.34 4.08
CA CYS A 189 10.17 10.35 4.20
C CYS A 189 11.53 9.65 4.29
N ILE A 190 12.38 9.83 3.27
CA ILE A 190 13.66 9.15 3.13
C ILE A 190 14.77 10.20 3.15
N ASN A 191 15.69 10.09 4.11
CA ASN A 191 16.85 10.98 4.20
C ASN A 191 18.04 10.48 3.37
N ASP A 192 18.12 9.17 3.11
CA ASP A 192 19.17 8.58 2.29
C ASP A 192 18.99 8.94 0.81
N LYS A 193 20.05 9.46 0.19
CA LYS A 193 20.01 9.94 -1.21
C LYS A 193 19.81 8.80 -2.21
N GLN A 194 20.40 7.63 -1.97
CA GLN A 194 20.29 6.49 -2.89
C GLN A 194 18.89 5.89 -2.84
N LYS A 195 18.32 5.75 -1.64
CA LYS A 195 16.94 5.32 -1.43
C LYS A 195 15.94 6.31 -2.02
N MET A 196 16.18 7.61 -1.87
CA MET A 196 15.35 8.64 -2.52
C MET A 196 15.42 8.55 -4.06
N SER A 197 16.62 8.33 -4.62
CA SER A 197 16.78 8.11 -6.07
C SER A 197 16.01 6.87 -6.54
N SER A 198 16.04 5.79 -5.76
CA SER A 198 15.31 4.55 -6.05
C SER A 198 13.79 4.77 -6.00
N LEU A 199 13.29 5.47 -4.98
CA LEU A 199 11.89 5.88 -4.86
C LEU A 199 11.43 6.66 -6.11
N LEU A 200 12.19 7.68 -6.51
CA LEU A 200 11.87 8.51 -7.67
C LEU A 200 11.89 7.72 -8.98
N THR A 201 12.83 6.78 -9.12
CA THR A 201 12.92 5.89 -10.28
C THR A 201 11.70 4.99 -10.41
N VAL A 202 11.25 4.39 -9.29
CA VAL A 202 10.03 3.57 -9.28
C VAL A 202 8.79 4.42 -9.56
N LEU A 203 8.69 5.60 -8.94
CA LEU A 203 7.59 6.54 -9.19
C LEU A 203 7.50 6.96 -10.66
N ASP A 204 8.62 7.28 -11.29
CA ASP A 204 8.68 7.62 -12.71
C ASP A 204 8.14 6.47 -13.57
N LYS A 205 8.68 5.26 -13.39
CA LYS A 205 8.21 4.05 -14.09
C LYS A 205 6.70 3.82 -13.88
N VAL A 206 6.19 3.99 -12.66
CA VAL A 206 4.76 3.84 -12.36
C VAL A 206 3.93 4.88 -13.12
N LEU A 207 4.32 6.15 -13.05
CA LEU A 207 3.56 7.25 -13.64
C LEU A 207 3.66 7.32 -15.17
N SER A 208 4.67 6.68 -15.78
CA SER A 208 4.77 6.52 -17.23
C SER A 208 3.88 5.39 -17.78
N ASN A 209 3.53 4.40 -16.95
CA ASN A 209 2.86 3.18 -17.42
C ASN A 209 1.47 2.96 -16.82
N VAL A 210 1.11 3.67 -15.74
CA VAL A 210 -0.20 3.56 -15.08
C VAL A 210 -0.93 4.89 -15.16
N ASN A 211 -2.17 4.84 -15.62
CA ASN A 211 -3.04 6.01 -15.67
C ASN A 211 -3.38 6.47 -14.24
N VAL A 212 -3.20 7.77 -13.99
CA VAL A 212 -3.60 8.41 -12.74
C VAL A 212 -4.79 9.31 -12.97
N TYR A 213 -5.75 9.25 -12.05
CA TYR A 213 -7.00 9.98 -12.11
C TYR A 213 -7.17 10.86 -10.88
N GLU A 214 -8.02 11.88 -11.02
CA GLU A 214 -8.56 12.64 -9.91
C GLU A 214 -10.08 12.51 -9.94
N LEU A 215 -10.64 12.05 -8.82
CA LEU A 215 -12.06 11.86 -8.60
C LEU A 215 -12.55 12.89 -7.59
N PHE A 216 -13.59 13.63 -7.94
CA PHE A 216 -14.45 14.33 -6.99
C PHE A 216 -15.71 13.49 -6.85
N CYS A 217 -16.09 13.13 -5.63
CA CYS A 217 -17.25 12.27 -5.43
C CYS A 217 -17.95 12.47 -4.09
N ASP A 218 -19.21 12.06 -4.09
CA ASP A 218 -19.99 11.82 -2.89
C ASP A 218 -19.82 10.37 -2.40
N ILE A 219 -20.62 9.96 -1.42
CA ILE A 219 -20.64 8.58 -0.89
C ILE A 219 -21.86 7.87 -1.49
N SER A 220 -21.76 7.50 -2.77
CA SER A 220 -22.83 6.82 -3.50
C SER A 220 -22.31 5.66 -4.35
N GLU A 221 -23.22 4.79 -4.79
CA GLU A 221 -22.90 3.76 -5.77
C GLU A 221 -22.48 4.38 -7.12
N ASP A 222 -23.01 5.55 -7.48
CA ASP A 222 -22.65 6.22 -8.72
C ASP A 222 -21.20 6.72 -8.71
N ALA A 223 -20.64 7.07 -7.54
CA ALA A 223 -19.21 7.32 -7.39
C ALA A 223 -18.35 6.10 -7.78
N VAL A 224 -18.81 4.90 -7.41
CA VAL A 224 -18.15 3.63 -7.77
C VAL A 224 -18.19 3.43 -9.28
N LYS A 225 -19.39 3.53 -9.88
CA LYS A 225 -19.57 3.39 -11.33
C LYS A 225 -18.73 4.38 -12.12
N THR A 226 -18.75 5.66 -11.73
CA THR A 226 -17.96 6.72 -12.37
C THR A 226 -16.48 6.41 -12.33
N SER A 227 -15.95 6.04 -11.15
CA SER A 227 -14.52 5.73 -11.02
C SER A 227 -14.13 4.46 -11.79
N TYR A 228 -14.87 3.36 -11.64
CA TYR A 228 -14.57 2.11 -12.32
C TYR A 228 -14.66 2.23 -13.85
N ASN A 229 -15.72 2.85 -14.38
CA ASN A 229 -15.93 3.00 -15.82
C ASN A 229 -14.81 3.80 -16.49
N MET A 230 -14.15 4.71 -15.77
CA MET A 230 -13.02 5.47 -16.30
C MET A 230 -11.69 4.75 -16.12
N MET A 231 -11.49 4.08 -14.98
CA MET A 231 -10.21 3.44 -14.63
C MET A 231 -10.01 2.07 -15.30
N SER A 232 -11.09 1.35 -15.61
CA SER A 232 -11.03 0.04 -16.27
C SER A 232 -10.75 0.13 -17.78
N LYS A 233 -10.92 1.31 -18.38
CA LYS A 233 -10.62 1.56 -19.80
C LYS A 233 -9.11 1.67 -20.01
N ASN A 234 -8.61 0.97 -21.03
CA ASN A 234 -7.20 1.01 -21.45
C ASN A 234 -6.79 2.41 -21.93
#